data_AF-A0A972FEB4-F1
#
_entry.id   AF-A0A972FEB4-F1
#
_cell.length_a   1.000
_cell.length_b   1.000
_cell.length_c   1.000
_cell.angle_alpha   90.00
_cell.angle_beta   90.00
_cell.angle_gamma   90.00
#
_symmetry.space_group_name_H-M   'P 1'
#
loop_
_entity.id
_entity.type
_entity.pdbx_description
1 polymer ?
#
loop_
_entity_poly.entity_id
_entity_poly.type
_entity_poly.pdbx_seq_one_letter_code
_entity_poly.pdbx_strand_id
1 'polypeptide(L)'
;SKRKRGDTAEKSGDLPEKLNRVRSLSLFGGGIQRKPRVIRGALNIQTQQSQYVASVSYIGTNATTGVIRAVAQGDPRITGANIELEGTYVAATGQVTWVCGGSIDTKYLPASCR
;
A
#
# COMPACT_ATOMS: atom_id res chain seq x y z
N SER A 1 36.29 32.20 33.14
CA SER A 1 35.81 30.87 33.59
C SER A 1 34.77 30.35 32.61
N LYS A 2 34.70 29.03 32.34
CA LYS A 2 33.92 28.43 31.23
C LYS A 2 32.45 28.12 31.56
N ARG A 3 31.60 28.23 30.53
CA ARG A 3 30.30 27.55 30.32
C ARG A 3 30.10 27.20 28.83
N LYS A 4 29.33 26.15 28.50
CA LYS A 4 28.58 25.97 27.23
C LYS A 4 27.32 25.17 27.52
N ARG A 5 26.23 25.56 26.87
CA ARG A 5 24.98 24.85 26.49
C ARG A 5 23.86 25.90 26.43
N GLY A 6 22.95 25.92 25.45
CA GLY A 6 22.69 25.06 24.29
C GLY A 6 21.62 25.74 23.41
N ASP A 7 21.18 25.26 22.24
CA ASP A 7 21.66 24.16 21.40
C ASP A 7 21.42 24.46 19.91
N THR A 8 22.03 23.65 19.04
CA THR A 8 22.24 23.94 17.62
C THR A 8 21.19 23.28 16.73
N ALA A 9 20.91 23.90 15.58
CA ALA A 9 19.94 23.44 14.60
C ALA A 9 20.15 21.99 14.13
N GLU A 10 19.03 21.39 13.73
CA GLU A 10 18.86 20.00 13.30
C GLU A 10 19.84 19.58 12.21
N LYS A 11 20.61 18.51 12.49
CA LYS A 11 21.56 17.92 11.54
C LYS A 11 21.01 16.59 11.03
N SER A 12 20.63 16.56 9.76
CA SER A 12 20.25 15.33 9.06
C SER A 12 21.40 14.32 9.04
N GLY A 13 21.12 13.04 9.35
CA GLY A 13 22.08 11.96 9.15
C GLY A 13 21.70 10.62 9.77
N ASP A 14 21.98 9.56 8.99
CA ASP A 14 22.16 8.15 9.39
C ASP A 14 20.85 7.37 9.73
N LEU A 15 20.62 6.09 9.38
CA LEU A 15 21.43 4.94 8.91
C LEU A 15 20.69 4.16 7.78
N PRO A 16 21.25 3.08 7.15
CA PRO A 16 22.63 2.59 7.20
C PRO A 16 23.29 2.32 5.82
N GLU A 17 24.60 2.54 5.81
CA GLU A 17 25.57 2.05 4.83
C GLU A 17 25.68 0.50 4.82
N LYS A 18 24.85 -0.20 4.04
CA LYS A 18 25.00 -1.66 3.82
C LYS A 18 24.92 -2.16 2.36
N LEU A 19 24.67 -1.29 1.38
CA LEU A 19 24.48 -1.72 -0.03
C LEU A 19 25.69 -1.51 -0.97
N ASN A 20 26.85 -1.08 -0.46
CA ASN A 20 28.01 -0.74 -1.29
C ASN A 20 29.15 -1.77 -1.31
N ARG A 21 28.89 -3.04 -0.92
CA ARG A 21 29.89 -4.13 -0.92
C ARG A 21 29.68 -5.16 -2.04
N VAL A 22 29.12 -4.76 -3.18
CA VAL A 22 29.25 -5.54 -4.42
C VAL A 22 30.62 -5.22 -5.03
N ARG A 23 31.50 -6.22 -5.07
CA ARG A 23 32.93 -6.07 -5.40
C ARG A 23 33.10 -5.47 -6.80
N SER A 24 33.85 -4.37 -6.87
CA SER A 24 34.41 -3.89 -8.14
C SER A 24 35.52 -4.86 -8.58
N LEU A 25 35.17 -5.85 -9.40
CA LEU A 25 36.12 -6.44 -10.33
C LEU A 25 36.11 -5.58 -11.59
N SER A 26 37.10 -4.70 -11.71
CA SER A 26 37.55 -4.23 -13.01
C SER A 26 38.18 -5.41 -13.78
N LEU A 27 37.98 -5.47 -15.10
CA LEU A 27 38.96 -5.86 -16.12
C LEU A 27 38.29 -5.95 -17.52
N PHE A 28 38.78 -5.12 -18.45
CA PHE A 28 38.62 -5.15 -19.92
C PHE A 28 37.24 -4.91 -20.58
N GLY A 29 37.31 -4.32 -21.79
CA GLY A 29 36.26 -4.38 -22.82
C GLY A 29 35.24 -3.25 -22.81
N GLY A 30 35.10 -2.55 -23.95
CA GLY A 30 34.08 -1.50 -24.11
C GLY A 30 32.67 -2.08 -24.07
N GLY A 31 31.84 -1.61 -23.12
CA GLY A 31 30.44 -2.00 -22.99
C GLY A 31 29.56 -0.79 -22.69
N ILE A 32 28.46 -0.65 -23.43
CA ILE A 32 27.53 0.47 -23.30
C ILE A 32 26.89 0.43 -21.89
N GLN A 33 27.21 1.41 -21.05
CA GLN A 33 26.67 1.54 -19.68
C GLN A 33 25.18 1.89 -19.71
N ARG A 34 24.33 0.89 -19.92
CA ARG A 34 22.87 0.98 -19.80
C ARG A 34 22.50 1.08 -18.32
N LYS A 35 22.61 2.29 -17.75
CA LYS A 35 22.14 2.61 -16.40
C LYS A 35 20.71 2.04 -16.23
N PRO A 36 20.44 1.15 -15.26
CA PRO A 36 19.10 0.64 -15.04
C PRO A 36 18.19 1.79 -14.60
N ARG A 37 17.24 2.16 -15.46
CA ARG A 37 16.22 3.14 -15.12
C ARG A 37 15.20 2.46 -14.21
N VAL A 38 15.37 2.60 -12.90
CA VAL A 38 14.36 2.19 -11.92
C VAL A 38 13.15 3.12 -12.07
N ILE A 39 12.15 2.67 -12.84
CA ILE A 39 10.85 3.35 -12.92
C ILE A 39 10.14 3.11 -11.57
N ARG A 40 10.31 4.03 -10.63
CA ARG A 40 9.42 4.12 -9.47
C ARG A 40 8.14 4.81 -9.93
N GLY A 41 7.19 4.03 -10.42
CA GLY A 41 5.84 4.53 -10.68
C GLY A 41 5.17 4.93 -9.36
N ALA A 42 4.68 6.17 -9.27
CA ALA A 42 3.81 6.59 -8.18
C ALA A 42 2.37 6.17 -8.52
N LEU A 43 1.82 5.22 -7.77
CA LEU A 43 0.40 4.87 -7.89
C LEU A 43 -0.43 5.95 -7.20
N ASN A 44 -1.04 6.85 -7.98
CA ASN A 44 -2.04 7.78 -7.48
C ASN A 44 -3.40 7.05 -7.45
N ILE A 45 -3.85 6.66 -6.27
CA ILE A 45 -5.19 6.10 -6.05
C ILE A 45 -6.13 7.28 -5.79
N GLN A 46 -7.11 7.49 -6.67
CA GLN A 46 -8.13 8.52 -6.49
C GLN A 46 -9.10 8.11 -5.38
N THR A 47 -9.48 9.09 -4.55
CA THR A 47 -10.53 8.91 -3.53
C THR A 47 -11.87 8.64 -4.19
N GLN A 48 -12.45 7.47 -3.93
CA GLN A 48 -13.76 7.09 -4.44
C GLN A 48 -14.84 7.51 -3.45
N GLN A 49 -15.67 8.48 -3.84
CA GLN A 49 -16.80 8.98 -3.07
C GLN A 49 -18.00 9.21 -4.00
N SER A 50 -19.20 8.89 -3.55
CA SER A 50 -20.44 9.06 -4.29
C SER A 50 -21.62 9.22 -3.34
N GLN A 51 -22.85 9.39 -3.85
CA GLN A 51 -24.08 9.48 -3.04
C GLN A 51 -24.22 8.35 -2.01
N TYR A 52 -23.73 7.14 -2.31
CA TYR A 52 -23.86 5.96 -1.44
C TYR A 52 -22.53 5.44 -0.88
N VAL A 53 -21.39 6.00 -1.28
CA VAL A 53 -20.05 5.57 -0.83
C VAL A 53 -19.33 6.76 -0.20
N ALA A 54 -19.06 6.68 1.09
CA ALA A 54 -18.36 7.71 1.87
C ALA A 54 -16.85 7.68 1.65
N SER A 55 -16.28 6.49 1.49
CA SER A 55 -14.86 6.29 1.23
C SER A 55 -14.59 4.87 0.74
N VAL A 56 -13.44 4.70 0.09
CA VAL A 56 -12.81 3.41 -0.18
C VAL A 56 -11.38 3.44 0.35
N SER A 57 -10.99 2.44 1.14
CA SER A 57 -9.64 2.27 1.65
C SER A 57 -9.07 0.91 1.28
N TYR A 58 -7.74 0.82 1.26
CA TYR A 58 -6.98 -0.35 0.86
C TYR A 58 -6.04 -0.74 2.00
N ILE A 59 -6.14 -1.97 2.48
CA ILE A 59 -5.43 -2.47 3.65
C ILE A 59 -4.61 -3.69 3.20
N GLY A 60 -3.28 -3.60 3.27
CA GLY A 60 -2.40 -4.75 3.06
C GLY A 60 -2.28 -5.55 4.36
N THR A 61 -2.86 -6.75 4.42
CA THR A 61 -2.78 -7.63 5.59
C THR A 61 -1.45 -8.37 5.64
N ASN A 62 -0.94 -8.81 4.48
CA ASN A 62 0.37 -9.42 4.30
C ASN A 62 0.80 -9.33 2.82
N ALA A 63 1.90 -9.98 2.44
CA ALA A 63 2.46 -9.92 1.08
C ALA A 63 1.58 -10.55 -0.03
N THR A 64 0.59 -11.39 0.34
CA THR A 64 -0.30 -12.07 -0.61
C THR A 64 -1.79 -11.77 -0.37
N THR A 65 -2.12 -10.97 0.65
CA THR A 65 -3.51 -10.75 1.09
C THR A 65 -3.75 -9.28 1.36
N GLY A 66 -4.82 -8.73 0.78
CA GLY A 66 -5.26 -7.36 1.02
C GLY A 66 -6.77 -7.21 0.99
N VAL A 67 -7.26 -6.19 1.67
CA VAL A 67 -8.70 -5.88 1.80
C VAL A 67 -8.99 -4.53 1.17
N ILE A 68 -10.01 -4.47 0.32
CA ILE A 68 -10.63 -3.22 -0.14
C ILE A 68 -11.88 -3.00 0.71
N ARG A 69 -11.93 -1.93 1.51
CA ARG A 69 -13.08 -1.59 2.36
C ARG A 69 -13.80 -0.37 1.79
N ALA A 70 -15.09 -0.50 1.49
CA ALA A 70 -15.97 0.60 1.10
C ALA A 70 -16.95 0.91 2.24
N VAL A 71 -17.04 2.18 2.66
CA VAL A 71 -17.96 2.64 3.72
C VAL A 71 -19.21 3.25 3.08
N ALA A 72 -20.39 2.85 3.52
CA ALA A 72 -21.66 3.31 2.96
C ALA A 72 -22.17 4.61 3.62
N GLN A 73 -22.92 5.40 2.84
CA GLN A 73 -23.63 6.61 3.29
C GLN A 73 -24.95 6.80 2.53
N GLY A 74 -25.66 7.89 2.81
CA GLY A 74 -26.85 8.34 2.08
C GLY A 74 -28.14 7.63 2.49
N ASP A 75 -28.10 6.30 2.73
CA ASP A 75 -29.23 5.54 3.24
C ASP A 75 -29.06 5.25 4.75
N PRO A 76 -29.98 5.69 5.64
CA PRO A 76 -29.89 5.48 7.08
C PRO A 76 -29.79 4.01 7.52
N ARG A 77 -30.20 3.05 6.68
CA ARG A 77 -30.19 1.61 7.00
C ARG A 77 -28.81 0.97 6.87
N ILE A 78 -27.87 1.63 6.18
CA ILE A 78 -26.50 1.14 5.93
C ILE A 78 -25.43 2.19 6.19
N THR A 79 -25.78 3.45 6.48
CA THR A 79 -24.82 4.53 6.72
C THR A 79 -23.87 4.18 7.87
N GLY A 80 -22.56 4.27 7.62
CA GLY A 80 -21.51 3.90 8.58
C GLY A 80 -21.15 2.41 8.59
N ALA A 81 -21.97 1.53 7.99
CA ALA A 81 -21.60 0.14 7.72
C ALA A 81 -20.70 0.04 6.47
N ASN A 82 -20.14 -1.14 6.22
CA ASN A 82 -19.17 -1.35 5.15
C ASN A 82 -19.41 -2.62 4.32
N ILE A 83 -18.76 -2.66 3.16
CA ILE A 83 -18.45 -3.87 2.40
C ILE A 83 -16.93 -4.02 2.35
N GLU A 84 -16.46 -5.26 2.45
CA GLU A 84 -15.05 -5.63 2.37
C GLU A 84 -14.86 -6.69 1.27
N LEU A 85 -13.86 -6.46 0.42
CA LEU A 85 -13.38 -7.42 -0.57
C LEU A 85 -11.97 -7.85 -0.16
N GLU A 86 -11.86 -9.04 0.41
CA GLU A 86 -10.57 -9.66 0.72
C GLU A 86 -10.06 -10.43 -0.50
N GLY A 87 -8.90 -10.00 -1.02
CA GLY A 87 -8.22 -10.64 -2.13
C GLY A 87 -7.00 -11.41 -1.64
N THR A 88 -6.95 -12.72 -1.90
CA THR A 88 -5.81 -13.60 -1.61
C THR A 88 -5.16 -14.08 -2.91
N TYR A 89 -3.87 -13.81 -3.09
CA TYR A 89 -3.09 -14.27 -4.23
C TYR A 89 -2.71 -15.75 -4.10
N VAL A 90 -3.06 -16.55 -5.12
CA VAL A 90 -2.82 -17.99 -5.22
C VAL A 90 -1.64 -18.25 -6.15
N ALA A 91 -0.44 -18.39 -5.58
CA ALA A 91 0.80 -18.53 -6.35
C ALA A 91 0.83 -19.73 -7.32
N ALA A 92 0.08 -20.80 -7.03
CA ALA A 92 0.00 -21.99 -7.89
C ALA A 92 -0.76 -21.75 -9.21
N THR A 93 -1.70 -20.80 -9.23
CA THR A 93 -2.52 -20.48 -10.42
C THR A 93 -2.24 -19.09 -10.99
N GLY A 94 -1.53 -18.24 -10.25
CA GLY A 94 -1.25 -16.85 -10.60
C GLY A 94 -2.46 -15.91 -10.48
N GLN A 95 -3.54 -16.36 -9.82
CA GLN A 95 -4.81 -15.62 -9.72
C GLN A 95 -5.04 -15.06 -8.31
N VAL A 96 -5.97 -14.12 -8.19
CA VAL A 96 -6.46 -13.63 -6.89
C VAL A 96 -7.86 -14.20 -6.65
N THR A 97 -8.02 -14.93 -5.55
CA THR A 97 -9.34 -15.33 -5.05
C THR A 97 -9.92 -14.19 -4.23
N TRP A 98 -11.20 -13.87 -4.45
CA TRP A 98 -11.91 -12.80 -3.76
C TRP A 98 -13.00 -13.36 -2.86
N VAL A 99 -13.01 -12.92 -1.60
CA VAL A 99 -14.10 -13.13 -0.64
C VAL A 99 -14.75 -11.77 -0.37
N CYS A 100 -16.08 -11.71 -0.38
CA CYS A 100 -16.83 -10.49 -0.07
C CYS A 100 -17.59 -10.66 1.25
N GLY A 101 -17.63 -9.60 2.05
CA GLY A 101 -18.39 -9.53 3.30
C GLY A 101 -18.51 -8.09 3.78
N GLY A 102 -18.62 -7.88 5.10
CA GLY A 102 -18.66 -6.56 5.72
C GLY A 102 -19.65 -6.49 6.89
N SER A 103 -20.00 -5.27 7.30
CA SER A 103 -20.93 -4.99 8.40
C SER A 103 -22.33 -4.57 7.95
N ILE A 104 -22.58 -4.46 6.63
CA ILE A 104 -23.95 -4.29 6.11
C ILE A 104 -24.79 -5.55 6.40
N ASP A 105 -26.01 -5.33 6.88
CA ASP A 105 -27.00 -6.35 7.20
C ASP A 105 -27.28 -7.27 5.99
N THR A 106 -27.23 -8.60 6.14
CA THR A 106 -27.15 -9.57 5.02
C THR A 106 -28.32 -9.49 4.03
N LYS A 107 -29.49 -9.05 4.48
CA LYS A 107 -30.67 -8.76 3.65
C LYS A 107 -30.45 -7.66 2.60
N TYR A 108 -29.48 -6.75 2.83
CA TYR A 108 -29.09 -5.68 1.91
C TYR A 108 -27.85 -6.03 1.08
N LEU A 109 -27.15 -7.13 1.38
CA LEU A 109 -25.97 -7.54 0.62
C LEU A 109 -26.35 -8.20 -0.72
N PRO A 110 -25.58 -7.94 -1.80
CA PRO A 110 -25.62 -8.74 -3.03
C PRO A 110 -25.35 -10.21 -2.73
N ALA A 111 -25.88 -11.13 -3.55
CA ALA A 111 -25.73 -12.56 -3.32
C ALA A 111 -24.27 -13.05 -3.26
N SER A 112 -23.33 -12.35 -3.91
CA SER A 112 -21.89 -12.63 -3.88
C SER A 112 -21.19 -12.21 -2.57
N CYS A 113 -21.89 -11.57 -1.65
CA CYS A 113 -21.37 -10.99 -0.41
C CYS A 113 -22.16 -11.44 0.84
N ARG A 114 -23.04 -12.44 0.69
CA ARG A 114 -23.86 -13.00 1.79
C ARG A 114 -23.19 -14.20 2.44
#